data_AF-A0AAP8QFX3-F1
#
_entry.id   AF-A0AAP8QFX3-F1
#
_cell.length_a   1.000
_cell.length_b   1.000
_cell.length_c   1.000
_cell.angle_alpha   90.00
_cell.angle_beta   90.00
_cell.angle_gamma   90.00
#
_symmetry.space_group_name_H-M   'P 1'
#
loop_
_entity.id
_entity.type
_entity.pdbx_description
1 polymer ?
#
loop_
_entity_poly.entity_id
_entity_poly.type
_entity_poly.pdbx_seq_one_letter_code
_entity_poly.pdbx_strand_id
1 'polypeptide(L)'
;MKVPVGISNRHIHLSQQDLDQLFGPGYELKKLKDLKQVGQYASEETVNIVGPKGRINKVRVLGPVRKATQLEVSRTDSFVLGVEPPVRDSGDIKGSPGITLEGPHGTVTIDEGVIIAFRHIHFSEDEAKEFGVKDKQFVSVEVPGTRSIVFENVLCRVHKDFRLELHIDTDEANAAGLKNNMELEVIVPVDNGDTYSKFKAQEKKLSLVLNCGSSSVKYQLFELPSRKVIDKGIVEEVKRDAYEQAINAIFDKYKQYDIAMVSHRVVHGGEDFKESVIITDEVKRKIDALSRFAPLHNPINLLGIELAQKIRPDALHVAVFDTAFHQTMPPVSYLYPLPYEYYEKYGIRKYGFHGTSHRYVVQRAEQLMGTPKEKLRLISCHIGSGASITAVRYGQSIDTSMGMTPLAGVMMGTRSGNIDPGILPYIAEIEKTDTAGAMDILNKESGVLGLSGISSDLRDIEKATAEGNERAKLALELFAQRLHDFIGLYLARLNGIDGIIFTAGVGENSQLVRQLVCNGLEYAGVILDKEANRNNKGEGFINSAYSPVKIMVIPTNEELVMATDAYQLFLNKTDMVQV
;
A
#
# COMPACT_ATOMS: atom_id res chain seq x y z
N MET A 1 -20.32 -27.75 8.29
CA MET A 1 -21.73 -27.44 8.62
C MET A 1 -22.16 -26.19 7.84
N LYS A 2 -23.44 -26.03 7.50
CA LYS A 2 -23.89 -24.99 6.56
C LYS A 2 -24.64 -23.84 7.21
N VAL A 3 -24.46 -22.62 6.69
CA VAL A 3 -25.14 -21.40 7.13
C VAL A 3 -25.83 -20.70 5.95
N PRO A 4 -27.09 -20.23 6.08
CA PRO A 4 -27.77 -19.47 5.03
C PRO A 4 -27.29 -18.00 5.01
N VAL A 5 -27.11 -17.45 3.81
CA VAL A 5 -26.69 -16.06 3.56
C VAL A 5 -27.86 -15.08 3.72
N GLY A 6 -27.65 -14.01 4.47
CA GLY A 6 -28.47 -12.81 4.53
C GLY A 6 -27.66 -11.58 4.09
N ILE A 7 -27.89 -11.12 2.86
CA ILE A 7 -27.24 -9.92 2.31
C ILE A 7 -27.84 -8.69 2.97
N SER A 8 -27.01 -7.96 3.71
CA SER A 8 -27.37 -6.74 4.42
C SER A 8 -27.18 -5.54 3.50
N ASN A 9 -28.28 -4.86 3.20
CA ASN A 9 -28.23 -3.55 2.55
C ASN A 9 -27.82 -2.47 3.56
N ARG A 10 -27.32 -1.34 3.05
CA ARG A 10 -27.14 -0.12 3.83
C ARG A 10 -28.40 0.21 4.63
N HIS A 11 -28.25 0.52 5.89
CA HIS A 11 -29.36 0.81 6.78
C HIS A 11 -28.89 1.60 8.00
N ILE A 12 -29.84 2.18 8.74
CA ILE A 12 -29.55 2.95 9.94
C ILE A 12 -30.40 2.48 11.11
N HIS A 13 -29.80 2.46 12.29
CA HIS A 13 -30.49 2.35 13.58
C HIS A 13 -30.46 3.73 14.23
N LEU A 14 -31.59 4.21 14.74
CA LEU A 14 -31.68 5.53 15.36
C LEU A 14 -31.77 5.44 16.88
N SER A 15 -31.21 6.44 17.56
CA SER A 15 -31.55 6.75 18.95
C SER A 15 -32.93 7.40 19.02
N GLN A 16 -33.62 7.32 20.17
CA GLN A 16 -34.91 8.00 20.33
C GLN A 16 -34.76 9.53 20.17
N GLN A 17 -33.66 10.10 20.65
CA GLN A 17 -33.39 11.53 20.53
C GLN A 17 -33.25 11.98 19.07
N ASP A 18 -32.57 11.18 18.24
CA ASP A 18 -32.38 11.51 16.83
C ASP A 18 -33.65 11.21 16.02
N LEU A 19 -34.38 10.15 16.37
CA LEU A 19 -35.68 9.85 15.80
C LEU A 19 -36.64 11.04 16.00
N ASP A 20 -36.69 11.58 17.21
CA ASP A 20 -37.57 12.70 17.55
C ASP A 20 -37.20 13.98 16.77
N GLN A 21 -35.92 14.25 16.56
CA GLN A 21 -35.48 15.39 15.75
C GLN A 21 -35.77 15.22 14.27
N LEU A 22 -35.64 14.00 13.75
CA LEU A 22 -35.83 13.69 12.33
C LEU A 22 -37.31 13.56 11.94
N PHE A 23 -38.18 13.10 12.85
CA PHE A 23 -39.57 12.76 12.55
C PHE A 23 -40.62 13.45 13.45
N GLY A 24 -40.20 14.11 14.53
CA GLY A 24 -41.06 14.86 15.45
C GLY A 24 -40.98 14.34 16.90
N PRO A 25 -41.24 15.17 17.92
CA PRO A 25 -41.11 14.76 19.33
C PRO A 25 -42.00 13.56 19.70
N GLY A 26 -41.42 12.55 20.35
CA GLY A 26 -42.13 11.33 20.79
C GLY A 26 -42.53 10.40 19.65
N TYR A 27 -41.80 10.40 18.53
CA TYR A 27 -42.16 9.60 17.36
C TYR A 27 -41.90 8.11 17.61
N GLU A 28 -42.81 7.26 17.14
CA GLU A 28 -42.67 5.80 17.17
C GLU A 28 -42.51 5.24 15.76
N LEU A 29 -41.49 4.39 15.56
CA LEU A 29 -41.23 3.76 14.27
C LEU A 29 -42.37 2.83 13.85
N LYS A 30 -42.85 2.99 12.61
CA LYS A 30 -43.89 2.13 12.06
C LYS A 30 -43.28 0.89 11.43
N LYS A 31 -43.68 -0.28 11.92
CA LYS A 31 -43.18 -1.55 11.41
C LYS A 31 -43.68 -1.81 9.98
N LEU A 32 -42.75 -1.95 9.03
CA LEU A 32 -43.04 -2.34 7.65
C LEU A 32 -43.03 -3.87 7.49
N LYS A 33 -41.97 -4.54 7.98
CA LYS A 33 -41.86 -6.02 7.96
C LYS A 33 -40.85 -6.54 8.97
N ASP A 34 -41.06 -7.76 9.45
CA ASP A 34 -40.08 -8.46 10.27
C ASP A 34 -38.80 -8.77 9.50
N LEU A 35 -37.67 -8.71 10.22
CA LEU A 35 -36.41 -9.27 9.78
C LEU A 35 -36.23 -10.68 10.37
N LYS A 36 -35.22 -11.41 9.90
CA LYS A 36 -35.00 -12.80 10.33
C LYS A 36 -34.64 -12.92 11.81
N GLN A 37 -33.89 -11.95 12.34
CA GLN A 37 -33.53 -11.92 13.75
C GLN A 37 -34.73 -11.48 14.59
N VAL A 38 -35.03 -12.23 15.66
CA VAL A 38 -36.24 -12.05 16.47
C VAL A 38 -36.28 -10.64 17.07
N GLY A 39 -37.43 -9.97 16.93
CA GLY A 39 -37.65 -8.63 17.46
C GLY A 39 -37.06 -7.48 16.63
N GLN A 40 -36.31 -7.76 15.56
CA GLN A 40 -35.81 -6.75 14.62
C GLN A 40 -36.79 -6.59 13.45
N TYR A 41 -36.98 -5.37 12.98
CA TYR A 41 -37.88 -5.08 11.86
C TYR A 41 -37.35 -3.95 10.98
N ALA A 42 -37.72 -3.98 9.70
CA ALA A 42 -37.61 -2.80 8.86
C ALA A 42 -38.81 -1.88 9.11
N SER A 43 -38.56 -0.59 9.23
CA SER A 43 -39.61 0.40 9.47
C SER A 43 -40.05 1.10 8.17
N GLU A 44 -41.20 1.76 8.14
CA GLU A 44 -41.68 2.52 6.98
C GLU A 44 -40.80 3.75 6.71
N GLU A 45 -40.10 4.22 7.73
CA GLU A 45 -39.27 5.40 7.72
C GLU A 45 -37.97 5.20 6.95
N THR A 46 -37.57 6.27 6.28
CA THR A 46 -36.25 6.39 5.65
C THR A 46 -35.69 7.77 5.89
N VAL A 47 -34.37 7.87 5.98
CA VAL A 47 -33.64 9.14 6.10
C VAL A 47 -32.70 9.33 4.90
N ASN A 48 -32.34 10.56 4.60
CA ASN A 48 -31.22 10.82 3.68
C ASN A 48 -29.93 10.98 4.47
N ILE A 49 -28.84 10.45 3.92
CA ILE A 49 -27.51 10.54 4.50
C ILE A 49 -26.71 11.52 3.65
N VAL A 50 -26.12 12.53 4.29
CA VAL A 50 -25.35 13.59 3.64
C VAL A 50 -23.93 13.55 4.20
N GLY A 51 -22.96 13.26 3.32
CA GLY A 51 -21.55 13.26 3.64
C GLY A 51 -20.77 14.36 2.90
N PRO A 52 -19.47 14.53 3.20
CA PRO A 52 -18.66 15.61 2.64
C PRO A 52 -18.57 15.63 1.10
N LYS A 53 -18.69 14.46 0.44
CA LYS A 53 -18.57 14.36 -1.03
C LYS A 53 -19.91 14.16 -1.73
N GLY A 54 -20.94 13.69 -1.03
CA GLY A 54 -22.15 13.25 -1.70
C GLY A 54 -23.25 12.84 -0.73
N ARG A 55 -24.33 12.30 -1.29
CA ARG A 55 -25.53 11.93 -0.54
C ARG A 55 -26.08 10.56 -0.96
N ILE A 56 -26.69 9.85 -0.01
CA ILE A 56 -27.45 8.63 -0.24
C ILE A 56 -28.87 8.86 0.26
N ASN A 57 -29.85 8.70 -0.63
CA ASN A 57 -31.25 8.99 -0.31
C ASN A 57 -32.00 7.73 0.12
N LYS A 58 -33.03 7.93 0.94
CA LYS A 58 -33.99 6.87 1.36
C LYS A 58 -33.32 5.65 2.02
N VAL A 59 -32.34 5.89 2.90
CA VAL A 59 -31.75 4.84 3.72
C VAL A 59 -32.77 4.38 4.76
N ARG A 60 -33.00 3.06 4.80
CA ARG A 60 -34.03 2.43 5.63
C ARG A 60 -33.65 2.50 7.11
N VAL A 61 -34.60 2.93 7.94
CA VAL A 61 -34.48 2.81 9.40
C VAL A 61 -34.89 1.40 9.83
N LEU A 62 -34.05 0.76 10.64
CA LEU A 62 -34.37 -0.50 11.30
C LEU A 62 -34.76 -0.26 12.75
N GLY A 63 -35.78 -0.99 13.19
CA GLY A 63 -36.27 -0.97 14.56
C GLY A 63 -35.92 -2.27 15.32
N PRO A 64 -35.98 -2.24 16.66
CA PRO A 64 -36.37 -1.09 17.50
C PRO A 64 -35.27 -0.02 17.58
N VAL A 65 -35.59 1.15 18.14
CA VAL A 65 -34.60 2.20 18.44
C VAL A 65 -33.47 1.66 19.32
N ARG A 66 -32.26 2.18 19.13
CA ARG A 66 -31.07 1.80 19.89
C ARG A 66 -30.67 2.91 20.86
N LYS A 67 -29.67 2.63 21.70
CA LYS A 67 -29.10 3.64 22.62
C LYS A 67 -28.36 4.76 21.90
N ALA A 68 -27.80 4.47 20.73
CA ALA A 68 -27.07 5.42 19.91
C ALA A 68 -27.40 5.18 18.43
N THR A 69 -27.30 6.24 17.64
CA THR A 69 -27.51 6.18 16.20
C THR A 69 -26.31 5.55 15.52
N GLN A 70 -26.56 4.62 14.61
CA GLN A 70 -25.54 3.87 13.89
C GLN A 70 -25.95 3.67 12.44
N LEU A 71 -25.09 4.11 11.53
CA LEU A 71 -25.24 3.92 10.10
C LEU A 71 -24.28 2.82 9.63
N GLU A 72 -24.83 1.76 9.03
CA GLU A 72 -24.05 0.70 8.39
C GLU A 72 -24.06 0.90 6.87
N VAL A 73 -22.86 0.99 6.29
CA VAL A 73 -22.64 1.22 4.85
C VAL A 73 -21.68 0.19 4.25
N SER A 74 -21.72 0.03 2.92
CA SER A 74 -20.68 -0.71 2.20
C SER A 74 -19.43 0.15 1.95
N ARG A 75 -18.36 -0.46 1.44
CA ARG A 75 -17.14 0.29 1.09
C ARG A 75 -17.39 1.23 -0.08
N THR A 76 -18.17 0.81 -1.08
CA THR A 76 -18.59 1.67 -2.18
C THR A 76 -19.37 2.89 -1.68
N ASP A 77 -20.26 2.70 -0.71
CA ASP A 77 -21.05 3.79 -0.14
C ASP A 77 -20.20 4.83 0.60
N SER A 78 -19.14 4.38 1.27
CA SER A 78 -18.23 5.28 1.98
C SER A 78 -17.51 6.23 1.02
N PHE A 79 -17.15 5.76 -0.18
CA PHE A 79 -16.58 6.62 -1.22
C PHE A 79 -17.58 7.66 -1.73
N VAL A 80 -18.86 7.29 -1.90
CA VAL A 80 -19.93 8.21 -2.33
C VAL A 80 -20.15 9.31 -1.30
N LEU A 81 -20.24 8.94 -0.02
CA LEU A 81 -20.43 9.89 1.07
C LEU A 81 -19.16 10.71 1.34
N GLY A 82 -17.98 10.18 1.05
CA GLY A 82 -16.70 10.84 1.34
C GLY A 82 -16.26 10.69 2.79
N VAL A 83 -16.56 9.55 3.40
CA VAL A 83 -16.15 9.19 4.76
C VAL A 83 -15.33 7.91 4.76
N GLU A 84 -14.49 7.73 5.77
CA GLU A 84 -13.64 6.54 5.95
C GLU A 84 -14.04 5.76 7.21
N PRO A 85 -15.17 5.05 7.18
CA PRO A 85 -15.65 4.26 8.30
C PRO A 85 -14.75 3.04 8.55
N PRO A 86 -14.48 2.69 9.82
CA PRO A 86 -13.80 1.46 10.18
C PRO A 86 -14.71 0.23 9.98
N VAL A 87 -14.10 -0.95 9.82
CA VAL A 87 -14.84 -2.22 9.89
C VAL A 87 -14.98 -2.61 11.36
N ARG A 88 -16.23 -2.80 11.84
CA ARG A 88 -16.54 -2.97 13.26
C ARG A 88 -17.70 -3.95 13.47
N ASP A 89 -17.81 -4.44 14.70
CA ASP A 89 -18.99 -5.18 15.14
C ASP A 89 -20.16 -4.20 15.33
N SER A 90 -21.38 -4.62 14.98
CA SER A 90 -22.55 -3.74 15.10
C SER A 90 -22.78 -3.39 16.57
N GLY A 91 -22.77 -2.10 16.87
CA GLY A 91 -22.80 -1.53 18.22
C GLY A 91 -21.46 -0.93 18.68
N ASP A 92 -20.33 -1.26 18.03
CA ASP A 92 -19.01 -0.68 18.32
C ASP A 92 -18.76 0.57 17.45
N ILE A 93 -19.36 1.69 17.86
CA ILE A 93 -19.33 2.94 17.09
C ILE A 93 -18.26 3.95 17.54
N LYS A 94 -17.51 3.66 18.61
CA LYS A 94 -16.61 4.63 19.25
C LYS A 94 -15.47 5.03 18.31
N GLY A 95 -15.29 6.34 18.13
CA GLY A 95 -14.22 6.89 17.29
C GLY A 95 -14.41 6.60 15.79
N SER A 96 -15.62 6.20 15.39
CA SER A 96 -16.03 6.14 14.00
C SER A 96 -16.37 7.55 13.47
N PRO A 97 -16.36 7.78 12.15
CA PRO A 97 -16.76 9.07 11.60
C PRO A 97 -18.24 9.39 11.89
N GLY A 98 -18.51 10.69 12.03
CA GLY A 98 -19.84 11.26 12.04
C GLY A 98 -20.45 11.43 10.65
N ILE A 99 -21.73 11.81 10.59
CA ILE A 99 -22.47 12.07 9.35
C ILE A 99 -23.69 12.96 9.61
N THR A 100 -24.20 13.59 8.56
CA THR A 100 -25.47 14.32 8.63
C THR A 100 -26.63 13.47 8.11
N LEU A 101 -27.74 13.49 8.84
CA LEU A 101 -28.99 12.78 8.60
C LEU A 101 -30.09 13.81 8.34
N GLU A 102 -30.88 13.62 7.28
CA GLU A 102 -32.04 14.46 6.97
C GLU A 102 -33.32 13.61 7.03
N GLY A 103 -34.26 14.05 7.86
CA GLY A 103 -35.61 13.49 7.98
C GLY A 103 -36.67 14.51 7.54
N PRO A 104 -37.95 14.11 7.54
CA PRO A 104 -39.06 14.99 7.15
C PRO A 104 -39.28 16.18 8.11
N HIS A 105 -38.89 16.07 9.38
CA HIS A 105 -39.07 17.12 10.38
C HIS A 105 -37.85 18.01 10.57
N GLY A 106 -36.65 17.48 10.31
CA GLY A 106 -35.41 18.20 10.55
C GLY A 106 -34.15 17.44 10.14
N THR A 107 -33.01 17.98 10.54
CA THR A 107 -31.67 17.46 10.24
C THR A 107 -30.90 17.25 11.53
N VAL A 108 -30.14 16.17 11.61
CA VAL A 108 -29.27 15.83 12.74
C VAL A 108 -27.87 15.55 12.21
N THR A 109 -26.83 16.10 12.86
CA THR A 109 -25.44 15.69 12.62
C THR A 109 -24.96 14.89 13.81
N ILE A 110 -24.55 13.65 13.57
CA ILE A 110 -23.93 12.80 14.60
C ILE A 110 -22.41 12.92 14.50
N ASP A 111 -21.72 12.98 15.63
CA ASP A 111 -20.26 13.11 15.70
C ASP A 111 -19.52 11.78 15.46
N GLU A 112 -20.17 10.67 15.80
CA GLU A 112 -19.74 9.29 15.54
C GLU A 112 -20.96 8.41 15.24
N GLY A 113 -20.76 7.31 14.52
CA GLY A 113 -21.83 6.34 14.23
C GLY A 113 -21.75 5.64 12.88
N VAL A 114 -20.85 6.02 11.97
CA VAL A 114 -20.75 5.40 10.64
C VAL A 114 -19.73 4.26 10.63
N ILE A 115 -20.18 3.05 10.35
CA ILE A 115 -19.32 1.86 10.28
C ILE A 115 -19.55 1.04 9.01
N ILE A 116 -18.57 0.21 8.67
CA ILE A 116 -18.78 -0.99 7.84
C ILE A 116 -18.92 -2.16 8.80
N ALA A 117 -20.01 -2.91 8.76
CA ALA A 117 -20.19 -4.02 9.67
C ALA A 117 -19.26 -5.20 9.31
N PHE A 118 -18.73 -5.92 10.30
CA PHE A 118 -18.10 -7.22 10.03
C PHE A 118 -19.09 -8.15 9.35
N ARG A 119 -18.55 -8.98 8.45
CA ARG A 119 -19.20 -10.26 8.13
C ARG A 119 -19.40 -11.02 9.43
N HIS A 120 -20.61 -11.48 9.70
CA HIS A 120 -20.87 -12.19 10.93
C HIS A 120 -21.95 -13.25 10.76
N ILE A 121 -21.85 -14.32 11.54
CA ILE A 121 -22.88 -15.35 11.63
C ILE A 121 -23.58 -15.21 12.97
N HIS A 122 -24.90 -15.08 12.91
CA HIS A 122 -25.75 -15.23 14.08
C HIS A 122 -25.93 -16.71 14.41
N PHE A 123 -25.77 -17.10 15.66
CA PHE A 123 -26.01 -18.44 16.18
C PHE A 123 -26.92 -18.35 17.41
N SER A 124 -27.90 -19.25 17.50
CA SER A 124 -28.47 -19.60 18.81
C SER A 124 -27.44 -20.34 19.68
N GLU A 125 -27.67 -20.41 20.98
CA GLU A 125 -26.76 -21.10 21.91
C GLU A 125 -26.59 -22.59 21.58
N ASP A 126 -27.64 -23.24 21.07
CA ASP A 126 -27.59 -24.66 20.70
C ASP A 126 -26.87 -24.89 19.37
N GLU A 127 -27.10 -24.02 18.38
CA GLU A 127 -26.36 -24.06 17.11
C GLU A 127 -24.87 -23.76 17.33
N ALA A 128 -24.52 -22.84 18.24
CA ALA A 128 -23.12 -22.57 18.57
C ALA A 128 -22.41 -23.81 19.15
N LYS A 129 -23.08 -24.55 20.03
CA LYS A 129 -22.57 -25.82 20.58
C LYS A 129 -22.41 -26.89 19.49
N GLU A 130 -23.40 -27.02 18.61
CA GLU A 130 -23.36 -27.96 17.49
C GLU A 130 -22.20 -27.63 16.53
N PHE A 131 -22.01 -26.34 16.23
CA PHE A 131 -20.94 -25.88 15.37
C PHE A 131 -19.55 -25.89 16.04
N GLY A 132 -19.49 -26.04 17.36
CA GLY A 132 -18.25 -25.94 18.11
C GLY A 132 -17.66 -24.52 18.15
N VAL A 133 -18.51 -23.49 18.07
CA VAL A 133 -18.10 -22.08 18.07
C VAL A 133 -18.54 -21.36 19.35
N LYS A 134 -17.85 -20.27 19.71
CA LYS A 134 -18.18 -19.41 20.85
C LYS A 134 -18.65 -18.03 20.40
N ASP A 135 -19.37 -17.32 21.28
CA ASP A 135 -19.64 -15.90 21.02
C ASP A 135 -18.32 -15.15 20.85
N LYS A 136 -18.27 -14.28 19.85
CA LYS A 136 -17.07 -13.51 19.52
C LYS A 136 -15.88 -14.38 19.08
N GLN A 137 -16.12 -15.56 18.51
CA GLN A 137 -15.07 -16.27 17.77
C GLN A 137 -15.02 -15.82 16.31
N PHE A 138 -13.87 -15.90 15.65
CA PHE A 138 -13.78 -15.77 14.20
C PHE A 138 -13.67 -17.14 13.53
N VAL A 139 -14.42 -17.32 12.45
CA VAL A 139 -14.41 -18.52 11.60
C VAL A 139 -14.17 -18.14 10.15
N SER A 140 -13.95 -19.14 9.31
CA SER A 140 -13.92 -18.96 7.86
C SER A 140 -15.18 -19.54 7.23
N VAL A 141 -15.60 -19.01 6.08
CA VAL A 141 -16.76 -19.51 5.33
C VAL A 141 -16.37 -19.75 3.88
N GLU A 142 -16.53 -21.00 3.42
CA GLU A 142 -16.26 -21.37 2.04
C GLU A 142 -17.49 -21.17 1.15
N VAL A 143 -17.26 -20.51 0.02
CA VAL A 143 -18.20 -20.35 -1.08
C VAL A 143 -17.92 -21.42 -2.12
N PRO A 144 -18.85 -22.37 -2.34
CA PRO A 144 -18.66 -23.43 -3.32
C PRO A 144 -18.71 -22.88 -4.75
N GLY A 145 -17.78 -23.32 -5.59
CA GLY A 145 -17.72 -22.90 -7.00
C GLY A 145 -16.54 -23.52 -7.74
N THR A 146 -16.46 -23.28 -9.06
CA THR A 146 -15.31 -23.72 -9.89
C THR A 146 -13.99 -23.07 -9.50
N ARG A 147 -14.07 -21.93 -8.79
CA ARG A 147 -13.01 -21.34 -7.97
C ARG A 147 -13.62 -21.08 -6.60
N SER A 148 -13.31 -21.91 -5.61
CA SER A 148 -13.78 -21.68 -4.25
C SER A 148 -13.20 -20.37 -3.71
N ILE A 149 -14.03 -19.63 -2.99
CA ILE A 149 -13.64 -18.41 -2.27
C ILE A 149 -13.81 -18.72 -0.79
N VAL A 150 -12.83 -18.35 0.02
CA VAL A 150 -12.94 -18.45 1.48
C VAL A 150 -13.03 -17.05 2.05
N PHE A 151 -14.13 -16.76 2.74
CA PHE A 151 -14.24 -15.57 3.58
C PHE A 151 -13.58 -15.87 4.91
N GLU A 152 -12.40 -15.33 5.13
CA GLU A 152 -11.74 -15.36 6.43
C GLU A 152 -12.31 -14.27 7.36
N ASN A 153 -12.09 -14.44 8.66
CA ASN A 153 -12.47 -13.47 9.70
C ASN A 153 -13.97 -13.14 9.72
N VAL A 154 -14.82 -14.17 9.67
CA VAL A 154 -16.27 -14.06 9.87
C VAL A 154 -16.60 -14.19 11.36
N LEU A 155 -17.19 -13.15 11.94
CA LEU A 155 -17.46 -13.07 13.38
C LEU A 155 -18.66 -13.94 13.80
N CYS A 156 -18.53 -14.79 14.80
CA CYS A 156 -19.64 -15.50 15.43
C CYS A 156 -20.30 -14.60 16.47
N ARG A 157 -21.63 -14.45 16.39
CA ARG A 157 -22.46 -13.78 17.39
C ARG A 157 -23.45 -14.79 17.95
N VAL A 158 -23.36 -15.11 19.23
CA VAL A 158 -24.19 -16.10 19.89
C VAL A 158 -25.18 -15.42 20.84
N HIS A 159 -26.46 -15.70 20.66
CA HIS A 159 -27.52 -15.24 21.56
C HIS A 159 -28.72 -16.16 21.46
N LYS A 160 -29.41 -16.45 22.57
CA LYS A 160 -30.57 -17.35 22.59
C LYS A 160 -31.67 -17.03 21.55
N ASP A 161 -31.86 -15.75 21.23
CA ASP A 161 -32.91 -15.27 20.31
C ASP A 161 -32.44 -15.12 18.85
N PHE A 162 -31.18 -15.43 18.57
CA PHE A 162 -30.65 -15.39 17.21
C PHE A 162 -31.13 -16.57 16.37
N ARG A 163 -31.22 -16.32 15.06
CA ARG A 163 -31.52 -17.31 14.04
C ARG A 163 -30.33 -17.44 13.12
N LEU A 164 -29.92 -18.67 12.82
CA LEU A 164 -28.75 -18.96 11.98
C LEU A 164 -28.78 -18.19 10.66
N GLU A 165 -27.81 -17.29 10.49
CA GLU A 165 -27.67 -16.48 9.28
C GLU A 165 -26.31 -15.80 9.19
N LEU A 166 -25.65 -15.91 8.03
CA LEU A 166 -24.45 -15.15 7.68
C LEU A 166 -24.87 -13.79 7.13
N HIS A 167 -24.59 -12.72 7.87
CA HIS A 167 -24.72 -11.34 7.44
C HIS A 167 -23.47 -10.90 6.69
N ILE A 168 -23.66 -10.44 5.46
CA ILE A 168 -22.60 -9.95 4.57
C ILE A 168 -23.10 -8.73 3.81
N ASP A 169 -22.23 -7.75 3.53
CA ASP A 169 -22.64 -6.55 2.80
C ASP A 169 -22.84 -6.81 1.30
N THR A 170 -23.41 -5.83 0.61
CA THR A 170 -23.72 -5.91 -0.82
C THR A 170 -22.49 -5.98 -1.72
N ASP A 171 -21.39 -5.31 -1.38
CA ASP A 171 -20.19 -5.27 -2.23
C ASP A 171 -19.55 -6.66 -2.26
N GLU A 172 -19.41 -7.26 -1.07
CA GLU A 172 -18.78 -8.56 -0.89
C GLU A 172 -19.66 -9.69 -1.42
N ALA A 173 -20.98 -9.62 -1.19
CA ALA A 173 -21.92 -10.58 -1.77
C ALA A 173 -21.88 -10.57 -3.30
N ASN A 174 -21.86 -9.38 -3.91
CA ASN A 174 -21.76 -9.24 -5.37
C ASN A 174 -20.42 -9.77 -5.89
N ALA A 175 -19.32 -9.48 -5.19
CA ALA A 175 -17.98 -9.94 -5.57
C ALA A 175 -17.87 -11.48 -5.55
N ALA A 176 -18.56 -12.15 -4.61
CA ALA A 176 -18.58 -13.60 -4.50
C ALA A 176 -19.77 -14.27 -5.21
N GLY A 177 -20.62 -13.51 -5.89
CA GLY A 177 -21.79 -14.05 -6.60
C GLY A 177 -22.87 -14.67 -5.68
N LEU A 178 -22.95 -14.22 -4.43
CA LEU A 178 -23.89 -14.74 -3.44
C LEU A 178 -25.31 -14.23 -3.65
N LYS A 179 -26.28 -15.00 -3.14
CA LYS A 179 -27.70 -14.63 -3.09
C LYS A 179 -28.25 -14.92 -1.69
N ASN A 180 -29.29 -14.18 -1.31
CA ASN A 180 -30.04 -14.48 -0.08
C ASN A 180 -30.48 -15.95 -0.05
N ASN A 181 -30.38 -16.56 1.13
CA ASN A 181 -30.66 -17.97 1.43
C ASN A 181 -29.75 -19.00 0.75
N MET A 182 -28.66 -18.59 0.08
CA MET A 182 -27.63 -19.53 -0.34
C MET A 182 -26.95 -20.13 0.90
N GLU A 183 -26.72 -21.45 0.91
CA GLU A 183 -26.05 -22.12 2.01
C GLU A 183 -24.55 -22.26 1.77
N LEU A 184 -23.75 -21.80 2.73
CA LEU A 184 -22.28 -21.82 2.67
C LEU A 184 -21.70 -22.67 3.79
N GLU A 185 -20.50 -23.21 3.57
CA GLU A 185 -19.85 -24.09 4.54
C GLU A 185 -18.98 -23.31 5.53
N VAL A 186 -19.21 -23.51 6.83
CA VAL A 186 -18.41 -22.89 7.89
C VAL A 186 -17.20 -23.78 8.20
N ILE A 187 -16.01 -23.18 8.12
CA ILE A 187 -14.73 -23.76 8.50
C ILE A 187 -14.37 -23.19 9.88
N VAL A 188 -14.42 -24.05 10.90
CA VAL A 188 -14.07 -23.68 12.27
C VAL A 188 -12.59 -23.95 12.50
N PRO A 189 -11.79 -22.94 12.88
CA PRO A 189 -10.38 -23.15 13.19
C PRO A 189 -10.23 -24.00 14.46
N VAL A 190 -9.16 -24.78 14.54
CA VAL A 190 -8.84 -25.68 15.69
C VAL A 190 -8.34 -24.90 16.92
N ASP A 191 -8.24 -23.57 16.81
CA ASP A 191 -7.61 -22.72 17.81
C ASP A 191 -8.54 -22.41 19.01
N ASN A 192 -7.98 -22.39 20.22
CA ASN A 192 -8.71 -22.28 21.50
C ASN A 192 -8.67 -20.87 22.12
N GLY A 193 -8.07 -19.87 21.47
CA GLY A 193 -7.94 -18.49 21.97
C GLY A 193 -9.13 -17.55 21.67
N ASP A 194 -9.19 -16.40 22.35
CA ASP A 194 -10.18 -15.33 22.08
C ASP A 194 -9.74 -14.45 20.90
N THR A 195 -10.11 -14.89 19.70
CA THR A 195 -9.79 -14.21 18.42
C THR A 195 -10.42 -12.83 18.27
N TYR A 196 -11.54 -12.54 18.96
CA TYR A 196 -12.20 -11.24 18.83
C TYR A 196 -11.59 -10.17 19.69
N SER A 197 -11.17 -10.48 20.91
CA SER A 197 -10.38 -9.54 21.71
C SER A 197 -9.12 -9.10 20.95
N LYS A 198 -8.47 -10.00 20.21
CA LYS A 198 -7.33 -9.71 19.33
C LYS A 198 -7.69 -8.78 18.16
N PHE A 199 -8.81 -9.01 17.50
CA PHE A 199 -9.29 -8.14 16.41
C PHE A 199 -9.73 -6.76 16.92
N LYS A 200 -10.46 -6.72 18.04
CA LYS A 200 -10.98 -5.50 18.66
C LYS A 200 -9.86 -4.65 19.28
N ALA A 201 -8.76 -5.28 19.68
CA ALA A 201 -7.54 -4.63 20.18
C ALA A 201 -6.71 -3.92 19.10
N GLN A 202 -7.26 -3.68 17.90
CA GLN A 202 -6.78 -2.61 17.01
C GLN A 202 -7.09 -1.23 17.63
N GLU A 203 -6.52 -0.98 18.81
CA GLU A 203 -6.28 0.38 19.32
C GLU A 203 -5.46 1.13 18.28
N LYS A 204 -5.65 2.44 18.21
CA LYS A 204 -4.80 3.31 17.41
C LYS A 204 -3.35 3.09 17.83
N LYS A 205 -2.54 2.57 16.92
CA LYS A 205 -1.10 2.42 17.14
C LYS A 205 -0.35 3.41 16.28
N LEU A 206 0.66 4.03 16.87
CA LEU A 206 1.53 4.95 16.15
C LEU A 206 2.76 4.21 15.65
N SER A 207 3.07 4.40 14.37
CA SER A 207 4.26 3.85 13.72
C SER A 207 5.13 4.99 13.20
N LEU A 208 6.38 5.05 13.68
CA LEU A 208 7.38 5.97 13.17
C LEU A 208 8.19 5.29 12.07
N VAL A 209 8.25 5.89 10.89
CA VAL A 209 9.06 5.44 9.77
C VAL A 209 10.34 6.26 9.73
N LEU A 210 11.49 5.60 9.61
CA LEU A 210 12.82 6.20 9.51
C LEU A 210 13.54 5.72 8.25
N ASN A 211 14.06 6.67 7.49
CA ASN A 211 14.93 6.44 6.32
C ASN A 211 16.22 7.23 6.51
N CYS A 212 17.26 6.53 7.00
CA CYS A 212 18.58 7.08 7.25
C CYS A 212 19.43 6.99 5.97
N GLY A 213 19.60 8.10 5.25
CA GLY A 213 20.49 8.22 4.10
C GLY A 213 21.94 8.42 4.52
N SER A 214 22.85 8.77 3.61
CA SER A 214 24.25 9.09 3.98
C SER A 214 24.41 10.49 4.60
N SER A 215 23.49 11.40 4.30
CA SER A 215 23.55 12.82 4.67
C SER A 215 22.21 13.38 5.17
N SER A 216 21.22 12.52 5.41
CA SER A 216 19.91 12.95 5.88
C SER A 216 19.13 11.83 6.56
N VAL A 217 18.17 12.21 7.40
CA VAL A 217 17.19 11.29 8.00
C VAL A 217 15.79 11.79 7.66
N LYS A 218 15.08 11.07 6.80
CA LYS A 218 13.65 11.31 6.55
C LYS A 218 12.83 10.52 7.57
N TYR A 219 11.76 11.13 8.07
CA TYR A 219 10.90 10.51 9.06
C TYR A 219 9.43 10.85 8.85
N GLN A 220 8.55 9.91 9.21
CA GLN A 220 7.11 10.08 9.09
C GLN A 220 6.36 9.28 10.16
N LEU A 221 5.43 9.93 10.86
CA LEU A 221 4.61 9.32 11.90
C LEU A 221 3.21 9.01 11.36
N PHE A 222 2.79 7.75 11.49
CA PHE A 222 1.48 7.28 11.06
C PHE A 222 0.62 6.84 12.24
N GLU A 223 -0.69 7.08 12.14
CA GLU A 223 -1.72 6.40 12.91
C GLU A 223 -2.25 5.20 12.10
N LEU A 224 -2.22 4.01 12.69
CA LEU A 224 -2.74 2.77 12.10
C LEU A 224 -3.88 2.20 12.96
N PRO A 225 -4.91 1.60 12.34
CA PRO A 225 -5.01 1.20 10.93
C PRO A 225 -5.52 2.30 9.97
N SER A 226 -5.79 3.52 10.44
CA SER A 226 -6.37 4.62 9.62
C SER A 226 -5.44 5.10 8.49
N ARG A 227 -4.15 4.75 8.53
CA ARG A 227 -3.10 5.18 7.57
C ARG A 227 -2.93 6.70 7.53
N LYS A 228 -3.43 7.41 8.55
CA LYS A 228 -3.35 8.85 8.64
C LYS A 228 -1.92 9.26 8.95
N VAL A 229 -1.38 10.17 8.13
CA VAL A 229 -0.10 10.82 8.44
C VAL A 229 -0.36 11.84 9.54
N ILE A 230 0.30 11.66 10.69
CA ILE A 230 0.23 12.60 11.81
C ILE A 230 1.24 13.73 11.59
N ASP A 231 2.46 13.39 11.21
CA ASP A 231 3.53 14.34 10.96
C ASP A 231 4.61 13.73 10.05
N LYS A 232 5.42 14.56 9.41
CA LYS A 232 6.57 14.14 8.59
C LYS A 232 7.65 15.21 8.57
N GLY A 233 8.90 14.81 8.30
CA GLY A 233 9.99 15.74 8.15
C GLY A 233 11.27 15.11 7.63
N ILE A 234 12.29 15.95 7.53
CA ILE A 234 13.65 15.58 7.14
C ILE A 234 14.64 16.34 8.01
N VAL A 235 15.70 15.66 8.45
CA VAL A 235 16.91 16.29 8.97
C VAL A 235 17.96 16.17 7.88
N GLU A 236 18.42 17.30 7.35
CA GLU A 236 19.42 17.36 6.27
C GLU A 236 20.83 17.59 6.83
N GLU A 237 21.83 17.42 5.97
CA GLU A 237 23.26 17.64 6.28
C GLU A 237 23.80 16.85 7.49
N VAL A 238 23.23 15.66 7.74
CA VAL A 238 23.61 14.83 8.87
C VAL A 238 24.92 14.10 8.58
N LYS A 239 25.99 14.51 9.26
CA LYS A 239 27.27 13.78 9.28
C LYS A 239 27.19 12.56 10.18
N ARG A 240 28.04 11.56 9.94
CA ARG A 240 28.02 10.25 10.65
C ARG A 240 28.07 10.39 12.18
N ASP A 241 28.88 11.30 12.69
CA ASP A 241 29.05 11.61 14.12
C ASP A 241 27.85 12.37 14.72
N ALA A 242 27.00 12.97 13.89
CA ALA A 242 25.80 13.70 14.30
C ALA A 242 24.49 12.86 14.22
N TYR A 243 24.55 11.60 13.76
CA TYR A 243 23.34 10.76 13.63
C TYR A 243 22.62 10.54 14.97
N GLU A 244 23.35 10.36 16.07
CA GLU A 244 22.73 10.22 17.40
C GLU A 244 21.92 11.45 17.77
N GLN A 245 22.45 12.65 17.52
CA GLN A 245 21.74 13.91 17.77
C GLN A 245 20.50 14.05 16.88
N ALA A 246 20.62 13.71 15.59
CA ALA A 246 19.51 13.78 14.65
C ALA A 246 18.36 12.82 15.02
N ILE A 247 18.69 11.57 15.37
CA ILE A 247 17.70 10.58 15.79
C ILE A 247 17.06 10.97 17.12
N ASN A 248 17.86 11.41 18.12
CA ASN A 248 17.33 11.92 19.39
C ASN A 248 16.35 13.07 19.17
N ALA A 249 16.69 14.06 18.34
CA ALA A 249 15.81 15.19 18.05
C ALA A 249 14.47 14.77 17.42
N ILE A 250 14.46 13.74 16.57
CA ILE A 250 13.22 13.18 16.00
C ILE A 250 12.36 12.53 17.09
N PHE A 251 12.95 11.72 17.96
CA PHE A 251 12.21 11.09 19.06
C PHE A 251 11.74 12.11 20.11
N ASP A 252 12.53 13.13 20.42
CA ASP A 252 12.18 14.21 21.33
C ASP A 252 10.96 15.01 20.84
N LYS A 253 10.85 15.23 19.52
CA LYS A 253 9.68 15.85 18.87
C LYS A 253 8.38 15.07 19.15
N TYR A 254 8.50 13.75 19.34
CA TYR A 254 7.39 12.83 19.51
C TYR A 254 7.34 12.20 20.90
N LYS A 255 8.03 12.76 21.90
CA LYS A 255 8.08 12.21 23.26
C LYS A 255 6.71 12.06 23.93
N GLN A 256 5.73 12.88 23.53
CA GLN A 256 4.36 12.82 24.00
C GLN A 256 3.55 11.66 23.40
N TYR A 257 4.06 11.02 22.35
CA TYR A 257 3.40 9.94 21.64
C TYR A 257 3.91 8.58 22.09
N ASP A 258 2.97 7.66 22.31
CA ASP A 258 3.29 6.26 22.49
C ASP A 258 3.49 5.59 21.11
N ILE A 259 4.76 5.55 20.67
CA ILE A 259 5.17 4.94 19.42
C ILE A 259 5.31 3.43 19.62
N ALA A 260 4.32 2.68 19.15
CA ALA A 260 4.30 1.23 19.27
C ALA A 260 5.25 0.52 18.29
N MET A 261 5.59 1.16 17.16
CA MET A 261 6.41 0.57 16.10
C MET A 261 7.38 1.59 15.51
N VAL A 262 8.57 1.12 15.12
CA VAL A 262 9.54 1.89 14.34
C VAL A 262 9.97 1.08 13.11
N SER A 263 9.66 1.59 11.92
CA SER A 263 10.03 0.97 10.65
C SER A 263 11.30 1.60 10.09
N HIS A 264 12.26 0.77 9.69
CA HIS A 264 13.58 1.20 9.20
C HIS A 264 13.75 0.80 7.75
N ARG A 265 14.04 1.76 6.88
CA ARG A 265 14.40 1.46 5.50
C ARG A 265 15.83 0.93 5.47
N VAL A 266 16.03 -0.22 4.82
CA VAL A 266 17.33 -0.82 4.58
C VAL A 266 17.55 -0.96 3.08
N VAL A 267 18.64 -0.42 2.56
CA VAL A 267 18.87 -0.36 1.11
C VAL A 267 19.10 -1.76 0.52
N HIS A 268 19.86 -2.63 1.19
CA HIS A 268 20.22 -3.92 0.64
C HIS A 268 19.91 -5.08 1.59
N GLY A 269 19.00 -5.95 1.20
CA GLY A 269 18.59 -7.16 1.95
C GLY A 269 19.23 -8.47 1.48
N GLY A 270 20.02 -8.44 0.39
CA GLY A 270 20.67 -9.65 -0.11
C GLY A 270 19.66 -10.71 -0.53
N GLU A 271 20.01 -11.97 -0.32
CA GLU A 271 19.08 -13.10 -0.50
C GLU A 271 18.41 -13.53 0.81
N ASP A 272 18.95 -13.07 1.94
CA ASP A 272 18.48 -13.40 3.28
C ASP A 272 17.09 -12.83 3.55
N PHE A 273 16.78 -11.67 2.96
CA PHE A 273 15.55 -10.91 3.25
C PHE A 273 14.66 -10.76 2.01
N LYS A 274 13.61 -11.59 1.96
CA LYS A 274 12.59 -11.60 0.89
C LYS A 274 11.34 -10.78 1.24
N GLU A 275 11.22 -10.38 2.49
CA GLU A 275 10.12 -9.60 3.04
C GLU A 275 10.62 -8.74 4.21
N SER A 276 9.74 -7.90 4.74
CA SER A 276 10.03 -7.11 5.94
C SER A 276 10.07 -8.00 7.17
N VAL A 277 10.98 -7.72 8.10
CA VAL A 277 11.21 -8.58 9.27
C VAL A 277 11.32 -7.77 10.56
N ILE A 278 10.93 -8.40 11.68
CA ILE A 278 11.19 -7.84 13.01
C ILE A 278 12.70 -7.86 13.26
N ILE A 279 13.25 -6.74 13.73
CA ILE A 279 14.67 -6.58 13.97
C ILE A 279 15.08 -7.31 15.25
N THR A 280 15.97 -8.29 15.08
CA THR A 280 16.68 -9.00 16.16
C THR A 280 18.19 -8.77 16.03
N ASP A 281 18.98 -9.23 17.00
CA ASP A 281 20.45 -9.18 16.89
C ASP A 281 20.99 -10.00 15.71
N GLU A 282 20.30 -11.08 15.33
CA GLU A 282 20.65 -11.84 14.11
C GLU A 282 20.41 -11.02 12.85
N VAL A 283 19.26 -10.34 12.78
CA VAL A 283 18.93 -9.45 11.64
C VAL A 283 19.97 -8.34 11.52
N LYS A 284 20.37 -7.71 12.63
CA LYS A 284 21.42 -6.68 12.64
C LYS A 284 22.76 -7.22 12.10
N ARG A 285 23.20 -8.39 12.54
CA ARG A 285 24.43 -9.04 12.02
C ARG A 285 24.36 -9.32 10.52
N LYS A 286 23.21 -9.75 10.02
CA LYS A 286 22.98 -9.98 8.58
C LYS A 286 23.01 -8.66 7.79
N ILE A 287 22.36 -7.61 8.29
CA ILE A 287 22.41 -6.27 7.67
C ILE A 287 23.86 -5.75 7.60
N ASP A 288 24.63 -5.94 8.67
CA ASP A 288 26.05 -5.57 8.71
C ASP A 288 26.88 -6.32 7.66
N ALA A 289 26.72 -7.65 7.58
CA ALA A 289 27.40 -8.48 6.58
C ALA A 289 27.08 -8.06 5.13
N LEU A 290 25.84 -7.61 4.89
CA LEU A 290 25.39 -7.10 3.59
C LEU A 290 25.95 -5.70 3.25
N SER A 291 26.63 -5.02 4.17
CA SER A 291 27.33 -3.76 3.90
C SER A 291 28.37 -3.89 2.80
N ARG A 292 28.90 -5.10 2.55
CA ARG A 292 29.77 -5.35 1.39
C ARG A 292 29.12 -5.03 0.04
N PHE A 293 27.79 -5.10 -0.06
CA PHE A 293 27.04 -4.79 -1.27
C PHE A 293 26.58 -3.33 -1.33
N ALA A 294 26.37 -2.69 -0.18
CA ALA A 294 25.92 -1.30 -0.07
C ALA A 294 26.71 -0.54 1.00
N PRO A 295 28.03 -0.31 0.80
CA PRO A 295 28.93 0.18 1.84
C PRO A 295 28.63 1.61 2.31
N LEU A 296 27.97 2.41 1.48
CA LEU A 296 27.57 3.78 1.81
C LEU A 296 26.19 3.88 2.49
N HIS A 297 25.41 2.80 2.48
CA HIS A 297 24.00 2.84 2.90
C HIS A 297 23.72 1.93 4.09
N ASN A 298 23.99 0.63 3.97
CA ASN A 298 23.67 -0.34 5.01
C ASN A 298 24.30 -0.01 6.38
N PRO A 299 25.57 0.45 6.48
CA PRO A 299 26.14 0.86 7.77
C PRO A 299 25.38 2.00 8.45
N ILE A 300 24.89 2.98 7.67
CA ILE A 300 24.11 4.09 8.22
C ILE A 300 22.68 3.64 8.56
N ASN A 301 22.09 2.74 7.77
CA ASN A 301 20.80 2.13 8.11
C ASN A 301 20.89 1.37 9.44
N LEU A 302 21.96 0.58 9.64
CA LEU A 302 22.20 -0.16 10.89
C LEU A 302 22.42 0.77 12.08
N LEU A 303 23.22 1.84 11.90
CA LEU A 303 23.41 2.85 12.95
C LEU A 303 22.07 3.48 13.37
N GLY A 304 21.21 3.84 12.40
CA GLY A 304 19.87 4.37 12.69
C GLY A 304 18.98 3.38 13.45
N ILE A 305 19.05 2.09 13.11
CA ILE A 305 18.37 1.01 13.82
C ILE A 305 18.81 0.94 15.29
N GLU A 306 20.12 0.88 15.52
CA GLU A 306 20.70 0.72 16.87
C GLU A 306 20.37 1.91 17.77
N LEU A 307 20.50 3.13 17.24
CA LEU A 307 20.17 4.36 17.96
C LEU A 307 18.68 4.41 18.32
N ALA A 308 17.80 4.09 17.37
CA ALA A 308 16.37 4.08 17.63
C ALA A 308 15.99 3.01 18.67
N GLN A 309 16.57 1.80 18.62
CA GLN A 309 16.33 0.74 19.61
C GLN A 309 16.79 1.16 21.02
N LYS A 310 17.88 1.93 21.13
CA LYS A 310 18.36 2.47 22.39
C LYS A 310 17.39 3.49 23.00
N ILE A 311 16.74 4.31 22.16
CA ILE A 311 15.83 5.38 22.60
C ILE A 311 14.42 4.85 22.91
N ARG A 312 13.90 3.95 22.08
CA ARG A 312 12.56 3.34 22.22
C ARG A 312 12.63 1.80 22.23
N PRO A 313 13.23 1.19 23.28
CA PRO A 313 13.37 -0.26 23.36
C PRO A 313 12.03 -1.01 23.51
N ASP A 314 10.99 -0.31 23.93
CA ASP A 314 9.61 -0.79 24.10
C ASP A 314 8.85 -0.96 22.77
N ALA A 315 9.26 -0.23 21.72
CA ALA A 315 8.62 -0.29 20.42
C ALA A 315 9.00 -1.56 19.63
N LEU A 316 8.15 -1.99 18.71
CA LEU A 316 8.51 -3.01 17.73
C LEU A 316 9.35 -2.41 16.59
N HIS A 317 10.59 -2.84 16.46
CA HIS A 317 11.48 -2.42 15.36
C HIS A 317 11.38 -3.38 14.18
N VAL A 318 11.16 -2.84 12.97
CA VAL A 318 11.00 -3.61 11.73
C VAL A 318 11.93 -3.07 10.65
N ALA A 319 12.62 -3.97 9.93
CA ALA A 319 13.44 -3.63 8.77
C ALA A 319 12.66 -3.91 7.49
N VAL A 320 12.63 -2.93 6.58
CA VAL A 320 11.98 -3.00 5.27
C VAL A 320 13.03 -2.80 4.19
N PHE A 321 13.20 -3.78 3.31
CA PHE A 321 14.32 -3.82 2.37
C PHE A 321 13.90 -3.42 0.96
N ASP A 322 14.64 -2.50 0.34
CA ASP A 322 14.38 -2.07 -1.05
C ASP A 322 14.54 -3.22 -2.06
N THR A 323 15.33 -4.25 -1.73
CA THR A 323 15.60 -5.41 -2.60
C THR A 323 14.56 -6.53 -2.46
N ALA A 324 13.70 -6.49 -1.44
CA ALA A 324 12.84 -7.62 -1.07
C ALA A 324 11.84 -7.99 -2.18
N PHE A 325 11.18 -6.99 -2.78
CA PHE A 325 10.19 -7.20 -3.83
C PHE A 325 10.76 -7.96 -5.06
N HIS A 326 12.05 -7.79 -5.32
CA HIS A 326 12.76 -8.37 -6.45
C HIS A 326 13.30 -9.79 -6.20
N GLN A 327 13.16 -10.33 -5.00
CA GLN A 327 13.58 -11.70 -4.68
C GLN A 327 12.76 -12.78 -5.39
N THR A 328 11.70 -12.39 -6.10
CA THR A 328 10.90 -13.25 -6.96
C THR A 328 11.48 -13.43 -8.38
N MET A 329 12.56 -12.71 -8.72
CA MET A 329 13.23 -12.86 -10.02
C MET A 329 13.76 -14.30 -10.21
N PRO A 330 13.55 -14.92 -11.38
CA PRO A 330 14.14 -16.21 -11.69
C PRO A 330 15.65 -16.09 -11.98
N PRO A 331 16.43 -17.19 -11.89
CA PRO A 331 17.89 -17.18 -12.14
C PRO A 331 18.30 -16.51 -13.45
N VAL A 332 17.55 -16.74 -14.52
CA VAL A 332 17.81 -16.15 -15.84
C VAL A 332 17.69 -14.62 -15.87
N SER A 333 17.03 -14.00 -14.88
CA SER A 333 16.90 -12.55 -14.76
C SER A 333 17.97 -11.95 -13.86
N TYR A 334 18.44 -12.70 -12.85
CA TYR A 334 19.36 -12.16 -11.85
C TYR A 334 20.82 -12.56 -12.01
N LEU A 335 21.13 -13.66 -12.71
CA LEU A 335 22.50 -14.06 -12.94
C LEU A 335 23.13 -13.16 -14.01
N TYR A 336 24.32 -12.65 -13.71
CA TYR A 336 25.17 -12.05 -14.72
C TYR A 336 25.90 -13.14 -15.51
N PRO A 337 26.21 -12.94 -16.80
CA PRO A 337 27.01 -13.85 -17.61
C PRO A 337 28.50 -13.78 -17.22
N LEU A 338 28.78 -14.04 -15.94
CA LEU A 338 30.09 -14.14 -15.32
C LEU A 338 30.36 -15.60 -14.94
N PRO A 339 31.61 -16.00 -14.62
CA PRO A 339 31.87 -17.31 -14.06
C PRO A 339 30.96 -17.57 -12.86
N TYR A 340 30.26 -18.71 -12.87
CA TYR A 340 29.17 -19.00 -11.92
C TYR A 340 29.63 -18.97 -10.46
N GLU A 341 30.90 -19.29 -10.20
CA GLU A 341 31.52 -19.22 -8.88
C GLU A 341 31.42 -17.83 -8.22
N TYR A 342 31.34 -16.75 -9.00
CA TYR A 342 31.17 -15.41 -8.44
C TYR A 342 29.81 -15.23 -7.77
N TYR A 343 28.77 -15.85 -8.32
CA TYR A 343 27.46 -15.92 -7.69
C TYR A 343 27.53 -16.83 -6.45
N GLU A 344 28.04 -18.06 -6.58
CA GLU A 344 28.04 -19.04 -5.48
C GLU A 344 28.85 -18.57 -4.25
N LYS A 345 30.04 -18.00 -4.48
CA LYS A 345 30.96 -17.63 -3.39
C LYS A 345 30.71 -16.22 -2.85
N TYR A 346 30.33 -15.28 -3.71
CA TYR A 346 30.28 -13.86 -3.36
C TYR A 346 28.89 -13.24 -3.48
N GLY A 347 27.89 -13.98 -3.98
CA GLY A 347 26.54 -13.47 -4.19
C GLY A 347 26.46 -12.38 -5.26
N ILE A 348 27.36 -12.37 -6.25
CA ILE A 348 27.31 -11.40 -7.34
C ILE A 348 26.14 -11.73 -8.25
N ARG A 349 25.07 -10.94 -8.15
CA ARG A 349 23.84 -11.06 -8.92
C ARG A 349 23.11 -9.72 -9.00
N LYS A 350 22.08 -9.66 -9.83
CA LYS A 350 21.06 -8.60 -9.77
C LYS A 350 20.25 -8.73 -8.49
N TYR A 351 20.12 -7.62 -7.76
CA TYR A 351 19.22 -7.49 -6.61
C TYR A 351 18.04 -6.59 -6.93
N GLY A 352 18.29 -5.45 -7.60
CA GLY A 352 17.25 -4.44 -7.86
C GLY A 352 16.89 -3.61 -6.64
N PHE A 353 16.38 -2.39 -6.86
CA PHE A 353 16.03 -1.45 -5.80
C PHE A 353 14.71 -0.73 -6.14
N HIS A 354 14.28 0.16 -5.25
CA HIS A 354 12.93 0.75 -5.26
C HIS A 354 11.82 -0.31 -5.14
N GLY A 355 12.11 -1.49 -4.57
CA GLY A 355 11.15 -2.56 -4.42
C GLY A 355 9.93 -2.15 -3.60
N THR A 356 10.11 -1.33 -2.56
CA THR A 356 9.01 -0.77 -1.75
C THR A 356 8.07 0.09 -2.62
N SER A 357 8.62 0.95 -3.47
CA SER A 357 7.84 1.77 -4.40
C SER A 357 7.13 0.93 -5.46
N HIS A 358 7.85 0.01 -6.11
CA HIS A 358 7.27 -0.89 -7.11
C HIS A 358 6.14 -1.74 -6.52
N ARG A 359 6.33 -2.27 -5.31
CA ARG A 359 5.29 -3.03 -4.59
C ARG A 359 4.05 -2.17 -4.31
N TYR A 360 4.24 -0.94 -3.85
CA TYR A 360 3.13 -0.01 -3.59
C TYR A 360 2.30 0.24 -4.86
N VAL A 361 2.96 0.65 -5.95
CA VAL A 361 2.24 1.07 -7.16
C VAL A 361 1.60 -0.10 -7.90
N VAL A 362 2.14 -1.32 -7.78
CA VAL A 362 1.48 -2.54 -8.28
C VAL A 362 0.19 -2.83 -7.52
N GLN A 363 0.22 -2.74 -6.18
CA GLN A 363 -1.00 -2.92 -5.36
C GLN A 363 -2.03 -1.83 -5.66
N ARG A 364 -1.59 -0.60 -5.91
CA ARG A 364 -2.51 0.48 -6.26
C ARG A 364 -3.06 0.36 -7.69
N ALA A 365 -2.25 -0.12 -8.63
CA ALA A 365 -2.72 -0.43 -9.99
C ALA A 365 -3.79 -1.51 -10.00
N GLU A 366 -3.66 -2.56 -9.17
CA GLU A 366 -4.71 -3.57 -8.96
C GLU A 366 -6.05 -2.93 -8.56
N GLN A 367 -6.01 -1.97 -7.62
CA GLN A 367 -7.21 -1.25 -7.17
C GLN A 367 -7.78 -0.33 -8.26
N LEU A 368 -6.94 0.39 -9.01
CA LEU A 368 -7.37 1.27 -10.11
C LEU A 368 -7.96 0.49 -11.29
N MET A 369 -7.38 -0.67 -11.61
CA MET A 369 -7.81 -1.50 -12.72
C MET A 369 -8.99 -2.41 -12.36
N GLY A 370 -9.37 -2.49 -11.08
CA GLY A 370 -10.40 -3.41 -10.59
C GLY A 370 -10.10 -4.88 -10.91
N THR A 371 -8.81 -5.22 -11.05
CA THR A 371 -8.36 -6.53 -11.52
C THR A 371 -7.26 -7.03 -10.58
N PRO A 372 -7.38 -8.25 -10.03
CA PRO A 372 -6.36 -8.81 -9.15
C PRO A 372 -4.97 -8.81 -9.80
N LYS A 373 -3.93 -8.42 -9.06
CA LYS A 373 -2.55 -8.32 -9.57
C LYS A 373 -2.02 -9.66 -10.11
N GLU A 374 -2.53 -10.79 -9.61
CA GLU A 374 -2.22 -12.14 -10.06
C GLU A 374 -2.67 -12.42 -11.50
N LYS A 375 -3.48 -11.54 -12.10
CA LYS A 375 -3.92 -11.61 -13.50
C LYS A 375 -3.27 -10.55 -14.39
N LEU A 376 -2.41 -9.69 -13.84
CA LEU A 376 -1.84 -8.55 -14.53
C LEU A 376 -0.37 -8.77 -14.90
N ARG A 377 0.00 -8.20 -16.05
CA ARG A 377 1.37 -7.99 -16.52
C ARG A 377 1.59 -6.49 -16.60
N LEU A 378 2.46 -5.97 -15.74
CA LEU A 378 2.68 -4.55 -15.56
C LEU A 378 4.14 -4.20 -15.79
N ILE A 379 4.39 -3.03 -16.35
CA ILE A 379 5.70 -2.39 -16.28
C ILE A 379 5.57 -1.21 -15.33
N SER A 380 6.35 -1.24 -14.25
CA SER A 380 6.40 -0.16 -13.27
C SER A 380 7.65 0.69 -13.48
N CYS A 381 7.46 1.98 -13.71
CA CYS A 381 8.49 2.96 -14.00
C CYS A 381 8.61 3.92 -12.80
N HIS A 382 9.54 3.63 -11.89
CA HIS A 382 9.93 4.57 -10.84
C HIS A 382 10.94 5.55 -11.42
N ILE A 383 10.56 6.80 -11.62
CA ILE A 383 11.40 7.82 -12.25
C ILE A 383 11.53 8.99 -11.29
N GLY A 384 12.62 9.02 -10.53
CA GLY A 384 12.99 10.12 -9.63
C GLY A 384 14.44 10.56 -9.88
N SER A 385 15.12 11.03 -8.83
CA SER A 385 16.58 11.30 -8.90
C SER A 385 17.37 10.03 -9.19
N GLY A 386 16.93 8.90 -8.62
CA GLY A 386 17.20 7.55 -9.11
C GLY A 386 16.02 7.04 -9.92
N ALA A 387 16.29 6.20 -10.93
CA ALA A 387 15.25 5.64 -11.78
C ALA A 387 15.41 4.12 -11.96
N SER A 388 14.31 3.39 -11.92
CA SER A 388 14.26 1.96 -12.20
C SER A 388 12.96 1.56 -12.89
N ILE A 389 13.09 0.60 -13.81
CA ILE A 389 11.96 -0.02 -14.51
C ILE A 389 11.89 -1.47 -14.06
N THR A 390 10.69 -1.93 -13.68
CA THR A 390 10.45 -3.29 -13.20
C THR A 390 9.37 -3.97 -14.02
N ALA A 391 9.67 -5.16 -14.52
CA ALA A 391 8.71 -6.06 -15.14
C ALA A 391 8.00 -6.88 -14.05
N VAL A 392 6.67 -6.79 -14.03
CA VAL A 392 5.83 -7.46 -13.04
C VAL A 392 4.88 -8.39 -13.78
N ARG A 393 4.83 -9.65 -13.34
CA ARG A 393 3.90 -10.66 -13.85
C ARG A 393 3.23 -11.33 -12.67
N TYR A 394 1.91 -11.32 -12.66
CA TYR A 394 1.10 -11.97 -11.62
C TYR A 394 1.46 -11.49 -10.20
N GLY A 395 1.64 -10.18 -10.05
CA GLY A 395 2.02 -9.53 -8.80
C GLY A 395 3.48 -9.69 -8.38
N GLN A 396 4.29 -10.45 -9.12
CA GLN A 396 5.70 -10.72 -8.79
C GLN A 396 6.66 -9.99 -9.72
N SER A 397 7.81 -9.55 -9.18
CA SER A 397 8.88 -8.95 -9.97
C SER A 397 9.67 -10.04 -10.69
N ILE A 398 9.57 -10.08 -12.02
CA ILE A 398 10.28 -11.07 -12.83
C ILE A 398 11.58 -10.53 -13.42
N ASP A 399 11.74 -9.21 -13.49
CA ASP A 399 12.97 -8.54 -13.89
C ASP A 399 12.94 -7.07 -13.43
N THR A 400 14.11 -6.46 -13.29
CA THR A 400 14.27 -5.04 -12.92
C THR A 400 15.55 -4.46 -13.51
N SER A 401 15.54 -3.15 -13.78
CA SER A 401 16.62 -2.49 -14.53
C SER A 401 17.88 -2.31 -13.70
N MET A 402 17.74 -2.05 -12.40
CA MET A 402 18.89 -1.93 -11.51
C MET A 402 19.54 -3.28 -11.25
N GLY A 403 20.84 -3.22 -10.93
CA GLY A 403 21.72 -4.36 -10.89
C GLY A 403 21.95 -4.92 -9.49
N MET A 404 23.19 -5.36 -9.29
CA MET A 404 23.78 -5.54 -7.95
C MET A 404 23.81 -4.22 -7.17
N THR A 405 24.00 -3.11 -7.88
CA THR A 405 24.03 -1.76 -7.31
C THR A 405 23.00 -0.86 -8.01
N PRO A 406 22.63 0.28 -7.40
CA PRO A 406 21.73 1.26 -8.02
C PRO A 406 22.33 2.02 -9.22
N LEU A 407 23.58 1.74 -9.62
CA LEU A 407 24.21 2.39 -10.78
C LEU A 407 23.74 1.78 -12.10
N ALA A 408 23.54 0.45 -12.13
CA ALA A 408 23.10 -0.24 -13.34
C ALA A 408 21.66 0.13 -13.71
N GLY A 409 21.31 -0.06 -14.99
CA GLY A 409 19.99 0.18 -15.53
C GLY A 409 19.94 1.42 -16.42
N VAL A 410 18.94 2.26 -16.18
CA VAL A 410 18.68 3.46 -16.98
C VAL A 410 19.61 4.60 -16.56
N MET A 411 19.81 5.55 -17.47
CA MET A 411 20.44 6.82 -17.15
C MET A 411 19.61 7.58 -16.09
N MET A 412 20.27 8.27 -15.16
CA MET A 412 19.61 9.02 -14.07
C MET A 412 20.14 10.45 -13.99
N GLY A 413 19.81 11.19 -12.92
CA GLY A 413 20.25 12.58 -12.74
C GLY A 413 21.77 12.74 -12.79
N THR A 414 22.50 11.98 -11.97
CA THR A 414 23.98 12.00 -11.88
C THR A 414 24.63 10.66 -12.22
N ARG A 415 23.83 9.60 -12.38
CA ARG A 415 24.31 8.23 -12.61
C ARG A 415 24.27 7.89 -14.09
N SER A 416 25.32 7.25 -14.58
CA SER A 416 25.45 6.87 -15.99
C SER A 416 24.38 5.88 -16.45
N GLY A 417 23.98 4.94 -15.58
CA GLY A 417 23.25 3.75 -16.01
C GLY A 417 24.19 2.74 -16.65
N ASN A 418 23.65 1.86 -17.48
CA ASN A 418 24.44 0.87 -18.22
C ASN A 418 25.37 1.54 -19.23
N ILE A 419 26.65 1.16 -19.16
CA ILE A 419 27.70 1.53 -20.12
C ILE A 419 28.57 0.30 -20.41
N ASP A 420 29.44 0.41 -21.41
CA ASP A 420 30.45 -0.62 -21.69
C ASP A 420 31.43 -0.75 -20.50
N PRO A 421 31.60 -1.95 -19.90
CA PRO A 421 32.55 -2.17 -18.82
C PRO A 421 34.00 -1.78 -19.15
N GLY A 422 34.41 -1.81 -20.42
CA GLY A 422 35.74 -1.38 -20.88
C GLY A 422 36.00 0.11 -20.70
N ILE A 423 34.95 0.93 -20.55
CA ILE A 423 35.07 2.37 -20.30
C ILE A 423 35.63 2.66 -18.91
N LEU A 424 35.30 1.83 -17.91
CA LEU A 424 35.70 2.06 -16.53
C LEU A 424 37.24 2.10 -16.32
N PRO A 425 38.02 1.09 -16.77
CA PRO A 425 39.48 1.17 -16.68
C PRO A 425 40.07 2.28 -17.54
N TYR A 426 39.43 2.62 -18.67
CA TYR A 426 39.87 3.74 -19.51
C TYR A 426 39.70 5.09 -18.82
N ILE A 427 38.57 5.32 -18.14
CA ILE A 427 38.35 6.51 -17.30
C ILE A 427 39.40 6.57 -16.18
N ALA A 428 39.65 5.45 -15.51
CA ALA A 428 40.67 5.39 -14.45
C ALA A 428 42.06 5.81 -14.96
N GLU A 429 42.43 5.36 -16.16
CA GLU A 429 43.69 5.72 -16.79
C GLU A 429 43.78 7.22 -17.15
N ILE A 430 42.78 7.78 -17.83
CA ILE A 430 42.83 9.18 -18.30
C ILE A 430 42.73 10.18 -17.14
N GLU A 431 41.91 9.88 -16.13
CA GLU A 431 41.74 10.72 -14.93
C GLU A 431 42.82 10.45 -13.87
N LYS A 432 43.74 9.51 -14.14
CA LYS A 432 44.81 9.09 -13.24
C LYS A 432 44.28 8.74 -11.85
N THR A 433 43.19 8.01 -11.82
CA THR A 433 42.48 7.59 -10.62
C THR A 433 42.35 6.08 -10.58
N ASP A 434 41.86 5.53 -9.48
CA ASP A 434 41.60 4.10 -9.35
C ASP A 434 40.16 3.75 -9.73
N THR A 435 39.78 2.48 -9.56
CA THR A 435 38.41 2.02 -9.81
C THR A 435 37.39 2.77 -8.96
N ALA A 436 37.73 3.17 -7.73
CA ALA A 436 36.81 3.89 -6.86
C ALA A 436 36.55 5.31 -7.38
N GLY A 437 37.59 6.02 -7.82
CA GLY A 437 37.44 7.34 -8.42
C GLY A 437 36.69 7.31 -9.75
N ALA A 438 36.99 6.34 -10.62
CA ALA A 438 36.23 6.17 -11.86
C ALA A 438 34.75 5.85 -11.59
N MET A 439 34.46 5.03 -10.57
CA MET A 439 33.09 4.76 -10.12
C MET A 439 32.40 6.00 -9.52
N ASP A 440 33.13 6.92 -8.89
CA ASP A 440 32.56 8.15 -8.36
C ASP A 440 32.07 9.06 -9.50
N ILE A 441 32.84 9.17 -10.58
CA ILE A 441 32.45 9.89 -11.81
C ILE A 441 31.15 9.30 -12.38
N LEU A 442 31.07 7.97 -12.46
CA LEU A 442 29.86 7.29 -12.96
C LEU A 442 28.63 7.50 -12.07
N ASN A 443 28.81 7.74 -10.76
CA ASN A 443 27.71 7.91 -9.81
C ASN A 443 27.28 9.38 -9.60
N LYS A 444 28.22 10.32 -9.69
CA LYS A 444 28.02 11.72 -9.27
C LYS A 444 28.16 12.74 -10.38
N GLU A 445 28.90 12.44 -11.44
CA GLU A 445 29.25 13.40 -12.50
C GLU A 445 28.71 13.01 -13.88
N SER A 446 27.95 11.92 -13.95
CA SER A 446 27.43 11.34 -15.19
C SER A 446 25.94 11.64 -15.38
N GLY A 447 25.28 10.87 -16.23
CA GLY A 447 23.84 10.96 -16.44
C GLY A 447 23.42 12.25 -17.12
N VAL A 448 22.25 12.75 -16.73
CA VAL A 448 21.70 14.02 -17.22
C VAL A 448 22.65 15.19 -16.93
N LEU A 449 23.26 15.21 -15.73
CA LEU A 449 24.21 16.23 -15.33
C LEU A 449 25.43 16.26 -16.27
N GLY A 450 26.10 15.12 -16.45
CA GLY A 450 27.30 15.04 -17.28
C GLY A 450 27.05 15.41 -18.74
N LEU A 451 25.91 14.96 -19.30
CA LEU A 451 25.57 15.22 -20.70
C LEU A 451 25.14 16.65 -20.95
N SER A 452 24.28 17.21 -20.09
CA SER A 452 23.83 18.60 -20.24
C SER A 452 24.91 19.60 -19.87
N GLY A 453 25.70 19.30 -18.83
CA GLY A 453 26.60 20.25 -18.17
C GLY A 453 25.87 21.33 -17.37
N ILE A 454 24.59 21.13 -17.04
CA ILE A 454 23.72 22.15 -16.42
C ILE A 454 23.30 21.73 -15.01
N SER A 455 22.49 20.67 -14.92
CA SER A 455 21.84 20.25 -13.68
C SER A 455 21.50 18.76 -13.73
N SER A 456 21.32 18.15 -12.56
CA SER A 456 20.76 16.80 -12.45
C SER A 456 19.23 16.79 -12.37
N ASP A 457 18.61 17.97 -12.21
CA ASP A 457 17.16 18.14 -12.13
C ASP A 457 16.56 18.32 -13.53
N LEU A 458 15.64 17.42 -13.91
CA LEU A 458 15.03 17.49 -15.23
C LEU A 458 14.19 18.74 -15.47
N ARG A 459 13.70 19.42 -14.43
CA ARG A 459 12.95 20.68 -14.59
C ARG A 459 13.84 21.77 -15.21
N ASP A 460 15.10 21.84 -14.76
CA ASP A 460 16.08 22.77 -15.30
C ASP A 460 16.44 22.40 -16.75
N ILE A 461 16.53 21.10 -17.05
CA ILE A 461 16.84 20.60 -18.39
C ILE A 461 15.70 20.82 -19.37
N GLU A 462 14.45 20.61 -18.97
CA GLU A 462 13.27 20.92 -19.78
C GLU A 462 13.20 22.42 -20.10
N LYS A 463 13.48 23.28 -19.10
CA LYS A 463 13.56 24.72 -19.31
C LYS A 463 14.68 25.10 -20.29
N ALA A 464 15.90 24.59 -20.09
CA ALA A 464 17.02 24.86 -20.98
C ALA A 464 16.77 24.35 -22.41
N THR A 465 16.06 23.23 -22.56
CA THR A 465 15.63 22.70 -23.85
C THR A 465 14.66 23.66 -24.55
N ALA A 466 13.68 24.19 -23.81
CA ALA A 466 12.74 25.19 -24.34
C ALA A 466 13.42 26.51 -24.74
N GLU A 467 14.53 26.85 -24.09
CA GLU A 467 15.39 28.00 -24.41
C GLU A 467 16.37 27.72 -25.58
N GLY A 468 16.34 26.52 -26.17
CA GLY A 468 17.14 26.16 -27.35
C GLY A 468 18.53 25.57 -27.04
N ASN A 469 18.76 25.07 -25.82
CA ASN A 469 20.03 24.42 -25.49
C ASN A 469 20.10 22.99 -26.06
N GLU A 470 20.94 22.79 -27.06
CA GLU A 470 21.10 21.49 -27.75
C GLU A 470 21.62 20.36 -26.84
N ARG A 471 22.51 20.64 -25.89
CA ARG A 471 23.01 19.61 -24.94
C ARG A 471 21.93 19.21 -23.94
N ALA A 472 21.11 20.14 -23.48
CA ALA A 472 19.95 19.85 -22.62
C ALA A 472 18.93 18.97 -23.35
N LYS A 473 18.62 19.32 -24.61
CA LYS A 473 17.75 18.52 -25.48
C LYS A 473 18.28 17.11 -25.68
N LEU A 474 19.55 16.97 -26.03
CA LEU A 474 20.22 15.67 -26.20
C LEU A 474 20.18 14.84 -24.91
N ALA A 475 20.43 15.45 -23.75
CA ALA A 475 20.38 14.76 -22.47
C ALA A 475 18.96 14.27 -22.15
N LEU A 476 17.93 15.07 -22.43
CA LEU A 476 16.54 14.70 -22.23
C LEU A 476 16.09 13.58 -23.19
N GLU A 477 16.45 13.68 -24.47
CA GLU A 477 16.14 12.66 -25.48
C GLU A 477 16.82 11.33 -25.14
N LEU A 478 18.11 11.34 -24.76
CA LEU A 478 18.80 10.13 -24.35
C LEU A 478 18.23 9.56 -23.05
N PHE A 479 17.83 10.40 -22.09
CA PHE A 479 17.16 9.96 -20.87
C PHE A 479 15.86 9.21 -21.18
N ALA A 480 14.99 9.80 -21.99
CA ALA A 480 13.75 9.17 -22.43
C ALA A 480 13.99 7.89 -23.23
N GLN A 481 15.00 7.89 -24.12
CA GLN A 481 15.38 6.71 -24.89
C GLN A 481 15.81 5.55 -23.99
N ARG A 482 16.63 5.79 -22.96
CA ARG A 482 17.04 4.72 -22.02
C ARG A 482 15.88 4.12 -21.25
N LEU A 483 14.89 4.93 -20.88
CA LEU A 483 13.65 4.43 -20.27
C LEU A 483 12.85 3.61 -21.28
N HIS A 484 12.70 4.11 -22.50
CA HIS A 484 12.00 3.45 -23.61
C HIS A 484 12.63 2.08 -23.94
N ASP A 485 13.97 1.99 -24.01
CA ASP A 485 14.71 0.74 -24.27
C ASP A 485 14.31 -0.37 -23.29
N PHE A 486 14.25 -0.04 -21.98
CA PHE A 486 13.86 -1.01 -20.95
C PHE A 486 12.38 -1.39 -21.01
N ILE A 487 11.50 -0.45 -21.36
CA ILE A 487 10.07 -0.74 -21.56
C ILE A 487 9.89 -1.68 -22.76
N GLY A 488 10.59 -1.44 -23.86
CA GLY A 488 10.62 -2.33 -25.04
C GLY A 488 11.11 -3.74 -24.68
N LEU A 489 12.22 -3.84 -23.94
CA LEU A 489 12.73 -5.11 -23.43
C LEU A 489 11.67 -5.86 -22.61
N TYR A 490 10.99 -5.17 -21.69
CA TYR A 490 10.01 -5.80 -20.82
C TYR A 490 8.67 -6.08 -21.49
N LEU A 491 8.27 -5.30 -22.48
CA LEU A 491 7.15 -5.63 -23.37
C LEU A 491 7.39 -7.00 -24.03
N ALA A 492 8.60 -7.20 -24.57
CA ALA A 492 8.99 -8.47 -25.18
C ALA A 492 9.04 -9.62 -24.15
N ARG A 493 9.67 -9.40 -22.99
CA ARG A 493 9.76 -10.42 -21.93
C ARG A 493 8.40 -10.80 -21.35
N LEU A 494 7.47 -9.84 -21.25
CA LEU A 494 6.14 -10.06 -20.70
C LEU A 494 5.18 -10.71 -21.72
N ASN A 495 5.55 -10.75 -23.00
CA ASN A 495 4.72 -11.14 -24.15
C ASN A 495 3.48 -10.24 -24.26
N GLY A 496 3.70 -8.93 -24.25
CA GLY A 496 2.66 -7.93 -24.07
C GLY A 496 2.34 -7.67 -22.60
N ILE A 497 1.61 -6.57 -22.36
CA ILE A 497 1.33 -6.06 -21.02
C ILE A 497 -0.10 -5.55 -20.93
N ASP A 498 -0.59 -5.44 -19.71
CA ASP A 498 -1.92 -4.91 -19.42
C ASP A 498 -1.85 -3.44 -18.95
N GLY A 499 -0.70 -3.01 -18.42
CA GLY A 499 -0.48 -1.60 -18.09
C GLY A 499 0.98 -1.16 -17.86
N ILE A 500 1.20 0.14 -18.03
CA ILE A 500 2.43 0.86 -17.67
C ILE A 500 2.09 1.84 -16.54
N ILE A 501 2.93 1.88 -15.51
CA ILE A 501 2.76 2.76 -14.36
C ILE A 501 3.93 3.72 -14.29
N PHE A 502 3.66 5.02 -14.29
CA PHE A 502 4.63 6.07 -13.99
C PHE A 502 4.48 6.53 -12.54
N THR A 503 5.60 6.59 -11.83
CA THR A 503 5.65 7.00 -10.41
C THR A 503 6.95 7.73 -10.07
N ALA A 504 7.04 8.23 -8.84
CA ALA A 504 8.10 9.07 -8.30
C ALA A 504 8.22 10.43 -8.98
N GLY A 505 9.12 11.29 -8.47
CA GLY A 505 9.14 12.73 -8.76
C GLY A 505 9.02 13.11 -10.23
N VAL A 506 9.83 12.53 -11.12
CA VAL A 506 9.78 12.80 -12.57
C VAL A 506 8.60 12.08 -13.21
N GLY A 507 8.37 10.80 -12.89
CA GLY A 507 7.32 10.01 -13.50
C GLY A 507 5.91 10.58 -13.24
N GLU A 508 5.71 11.18 -12.07
CA GLU A 508 4.45 11.83 -11.67
C GLU A 508 4.27 13.20 -12.31
N ASN A 509 5.34 13.98 -12.46
CA ASN A 509 5.22 15.40 -12.79
C ASN A 509 5.64 15.77 -14.22
N SER A 510 6.58 15.05 -14.83
CA SER A 510 7.05 15.36 -16.19
C SER A 510 6.17 14.73 -17.25
N GLN A 511 5.26 15.54 -17.77
CA GLN A 511 4.37 15.18 -18.88
C GLN A 511 5.17 14.88 -20.15
N LEU A 512 6.24 15.65 -20.37
CA LEU A 512 7.12 15.52 -21.53
C LEU A 512 7.87 14.19 -21.50
N VAL A 513 8.47 13.80 -20.37
CA VAL A 513 9.14 12.49 -20.24
C VAL A 513 8.17 11.35 -20.50
N ARG A 514 6.97 11.37 -19.89
CA ARG A 514 5.96 10.32 -20.14
C ARG A 514 5.60 10.24 -21.63
N GLN A 515 5.46 11.39 -22.29
CA GLN A 515 5.14 11.46 -23.71
C GLN A 515 6.27 10.90 -24.58
N LEU A 516 7.52 11.31 -24.34
CA LEU A 516 8.68 10.83 -25.09
C LEU A 516 8.87 9.32 -24.91
N VAL A 517 8.69 8.82 -23.69
CA VAL A 517 8.83 7.40 -23.37
C VAL A 517 7.75 6.55 -24.04
N CYS A 518 6.50 7.03 -24.11
CA CYS A 518 5.40 6.28 -24.74
C CYS A 518 5.42 6.36 -26.28
N ASN A 519 6.06 7.38 -26.85
CA ASN A 519 6.12 7.58 -28.29
C ASN A 519 6.82 6.40 -28.98
N GLY A 520 6.23 5.87 -30.04
CA GLY A 520 6.75 4.71 -30.77
C GLY A 520 6.34 3.36 -30.18
N LEU A 521 5.57 3.31 -29.08
CA LEU A 521 5.00 2.08 -28.53
C LEU A 521 3.58 1.77 -29.06
N GLU A 522 3.07 2.57 -29.99
CA GLU A 522 1.72 2.40 -30.56
C GLU A 522 1.55 1.05 -31.27
N TYR A 523 2.62 0.54 -31.89
CA TYR A 523 2.60 -0.79 -32.52
C TYR A 523 2.34 -1.92 -31.51
N ALA A 524 2.69 -1.69 -30.24
CA ALA A 524 2.46 -2.62 -29.13
C ALA A 524 1.15 -2.33 -28.39
N GLY A 525 0.30 -1.43 -28.89
CA GLY A 525 -0.99 -1.08 -28.30
C GLY A 525 -0.89 -0.11 -27.11
N VAL A 526 0.23 0.58 -26.94
CA VAL A 526 0.39 1.65 -25.94
C VAL A 526 0.05 2.98 -26.61
N ILE A 527 -1.15 3.49 -26.36
CA ILE A 527 -1.64 4.73 -27.00
C ILE A 527 -1.91 5.77 -25.92
N LEU A 528 -1.03 6.76 -25.81
CA LEU A 528 -1.15 7.86 -24.85
C LEU A 528 -2.23 8.86 -25.27
N ASP A 529 -3.08 9.27 -24.33
CA ASP A 529 -3.94 10.44 -24.50
C ASP A 529 -3.15 11.69 -24.08
N LYS A 530 -2.82 12.53 -25.06
CA LYS A 530 -2.01 13.73 -24.84
C LYS A 530 -2.71 14.76 -23.94
N GLU A 531 -4.03 14.88 -24.02
CA GLU A 531 -4.80 15.81 -23.19
C GLU A 531 -4.92 15.27 -21.76
N ALA A 532 -5.21 13.98 -21.59
CA ALA A 532 -5.24 13.35 -20.27
C ALA A 532 -3.86 13.43 -19.59
N ASN A 533 -2.77 13.19 -20.34
CA ASN A 533 -1.41 13.31 -19.83
C ASN A 533 -1.08 14.74 -19.38
N ARG A 534 -1.51 15.75 -20.15
CA ARG A 534 -1.28 17.18 -19.86
C ARG A 534 -2.08 17.67 -18.65
N ASN A 535 -3.29 17.15 -18.48
CA ASN A 535 -4.21 17.59 -17.43
C ASN A 535 -4.14 16.73 -16.15
N ASN A 536 -3.34 15.67 -16.13
CA ASN A 536 -3.16 14.81 -14.96
C ASN A 536 -2.55 15.59 -13.78
N LYS A 537 -3.16 15.47 -12.60
CA LYS A 537 -2.74 16.13 -11.35
C LYS A 537 -2.55 15.15 -10.19
N GLY A 538 -2.19 13.91 -10.50
CA GLY A 538 -2.01 12.85 -9.50
C GLY A 538 -2.44 11.49 -10.03
N GLU A 539 -3.02 10.68 -9.15
CA GLU A 539 -3.39 9.31 -9.50
C GLU A 539 -4.46 9.24 -10.60
N GLY A 540 -4.21 8.50 -11.68
CA GLY A 540 -5.21 8.28 -12.73
C GLY A 540 -4.67 7.70 -14.02
N PHE A 541 -5.59 7.44 -14.96
CA PHE A 541 -5.27 6.96 -16.31
C PHE A 541 -4.93 8.12 -17.25
N ILE A 542 -3.96 7.89 -18.13
CA ILE A 542 -3.51 8.83 -19.18
C ILE A 542 -3.46 8.16 -20.56
N ASN A 543 -3.99 6.94 -20.70
CA ASN A 543 -4.12 6.28 -22.00
C ASN A 543 -5.37 6.76 -22.75
N SER A 544 -5.33 6.65 -24.08
CA SER A 544 -6.49 6.82 -24.95
C SER A 544 -7.55 5.76 -24.68
N ALA A 545 -8.82 6.06 -24.98
CA ALA A 545 -9.91 5.09 -24.93
C ALA A 545 -9.70 3.88 -25.86
N TYR A 546 -8.93 4.04 -26.93
CA TYR A 546 -8.58 2.97 -27.88
C TYR A 546 -7.34 2.18 -27.49
N SER A 547 -6.65 2.56 -26.41
CA SER A 547 -5.45 1.88 -25.95
C SER A 547 -5.82 0.55 -25.27
N PRO A 548 -5.42 -0.61 -25.82
CA PRO A 548 -5.58 -1.88 -25.10
C PRO A 548 -4.73 -1.94 -23.83
N VAL A 549 -3.58 -1.24 -23.81
CA VAL A 549 -2.72 -1.12 -22.63
C VAL A 549 -3.13 0.10 -21.80
N LYS A 550 -3.31 -0.07 -20.48
CA LYS A 550 -3.53 1.06 -19.57
C LYS A 550 -2.23 1.81 -19.31
N ILE A 551 -2.29 3.13 -19.25
CA ILE A 551 -1.14 3.96 -18.87
C ILE A 551 -1.59 4.76 -17.67
N MET A 552 -0.88 4.63 -16.56
CA MET A 552 -1.28 5.18 -15.26
C MET A 552 -0.18 6.07 -14.70
N VAL A 553 -0.58 7.13 -14.03
CA VAL A 553 0.26 7.85 -13.07
C VAL A 553 -0.21 7.45 -11.69
N ILE A 554 0.69 6.97 -10.83
CA ILE A 554 0.38 6.57 -9.45
C ILE A 554 1.46 7.16 -8.54
N PRO A 555 1.14 8.14 -7.67
CA PRO A 555 2.11 8.66 -6.72
C PRO A 555 2.56 7.59 -5.74
N THR A 556 3.88 7.37 -5.61
CA THR A 556 4.40 6.34 -4.69
C THR A 556 4.28 6.79 -3.23
N ASN A 557 4.10 5.83 -2.32
CA ASN A 557 4.12 6.09 -0.88
C ASN A 557 4.85 4.94 -0.17
N GLU A 558 6.18 5.03 -0.16
CA GLU A 558 7.05 4.00 0.41
C GLU A 558 6.90 3.93 1.93
N GLU A 559 6.78 5.09 2.58
CA GLU A 559 6.64 5.19 4.02
C GLU A 559 5.36 4.52 4.52
N LEU A 560 4.24 4.65 3.78
CA LEU A 560 3.00 3.94 4.12
C LEU A 560 3.16 2.42 4.03
N VAL A 561 3.89 1.93 3.03
CA VAL A 561 4.18 0.50 2.91
C VAL A 561 4.98 0.02 4.12
N MET A 562 6.01 0.76 4.51
CA MET A 562 6.82 0.42 5.67
C MET A 562 6.00 0.36 6.96
N ALA A 563 5.18 1.39 7.19
CA ALA A 563 4.30 1.46 8.36
C ALA A 563 3.27 0.32 8.37
N THR A 564 2.72 -0.02 7.21
CA THR A 564 1.74 -1.12 7.06
C THR A 564 2.38 -2.48 7.34
N ASP A 565 3.57 -2.75 6.82
CA ASP A 565 4.32 -3.99 7.09
C ASP A 565 4.62 -4.13 8.59
N ALA A 566 5.07 -3.05 9.24
CA ALA A 566 5.35 -3.07 10.67
C ALA A 566 4.09 -3.35 11.50
N TYR A 567 2.94 -2.80 11.10
CA TYR A 567 1.67 -3.06 11.76
C TYR A 567 1.19 -4.50 11.59
N GLN A 568 1.34 -5.10 10.40
CA GLN A 568 1.03 -6.51 10.21
C GLN A 568 1.91 -7.41 11.11
N LEU A 569 3.21 -7.12 11.18
CA LEU A 569 4.12 -7.86 12.07
C LEU A 569 3.81 -7.63 13.55
N PHE A 570 3.35 -6.44 13.92
CA PHE A 570 2.92 -6.12 15.28
C PHE A 570 1.70 -6.93 15.71
N LEU A 571 0.70 -7.04 14.85
CA LEU A 571 -0.48 -7.88 15.10
C LEU A 571 -0.06 -9.35 15.31
N ASN A 572 0.74 -9.88 14.37
CA ASN A 572 1.19 -11.28 14.42
C ASN A 572 2.07 -11.60 15.66
N LYS A 573 2.90 -10.66 16.13
CA LYS A 573 3.72 -10.86 17.33
C LYS A 573 2.85 -10.93 18.59
N THR A 574 1.82 -10.11 18.67
CA THR A 574 0.88 -10.10 19.80
C THR A 574 0.16 -11.45 19.92
N ASP A 575 -0.09 -12.11 18.79
CA ASP A 575 -0.67 -13.45 18.75
C ASP A 575 0.22 -14.54 19.34
N MET A 576 1.54 -14.44 19.21
CA MET A 576 2.50 -15.44 19.70
C MET A 576 2.81 -15.36 21.20
N VAL A 577 2.63 -14.19 21.83
CA VAL A 577 2.95 -13.98 23.26
C VAL A 577 1.78 -14.38 24.19
N GLN A 578 0.59 -14.64 23.63
CA GLN A 578 -0.61 -15.02 24.38
C GLN A 578 -0.93 -16.53 24.35
N VAL A 579 -0.01 -17.37 23.85
CA VAL A 579 -0.17 -18.85 23.79
C VAL A 579 0.58 -19.53 24.93
#